data_AF-A0A958IST5-F1
#
_entry.id   AF-A0A958IST5-F1
#
_cell.length_a   1.000
_cell.length_b   1.000
_cell.length_c   1.000
_cell.angle_alpha   90.00
_cell.angle_beta   90.00
_cell.angle_gamma   90.00
#
_symmetry.space_group_name_H-M   'P 1'
#
loop_
_entity.id
_entity.type
_entity.pdbx_description
1 polymer ?
#
loop_
_entity_poly.entity_id
_entity_poly.type
_entity_poly.pdbx_seq_one_letter_code
_entity_poly.pdbx_strand_id
1 'polypeptide(L)' 'MTPAAPQKPAILLGIETSGDTCAVGLSREGRPLLDIAANIRNIHSRELAPFVALALEKASLEAGDISALVLSAGPGSF' A
#
# COMPACT_ATOMS: atom_id res chain seq x y z
N MET A 1 -10.36 33.60 14.45
CA MET A 1 -10.55 32.22 13.98
C MET A 1 -9.53 32.00 12.88
N THR A 2 -8.46 31.26 13.16
CA THR A 2 -7.40 30.99 12.17
C THR A 2 -7.89 29.92 11.19
N PRO A 3 -7.74 30.08 9.87
CA PRO A 3 -8.13 29.04 8.92
C PRO A 3 -7.28 27.78 9.17
N ALA A 4 -7.92 26.61 9.09
CA ALA A 4 -7.20 25.34 9.12
C ALA A 4 -6.26 25.24 7.92
N ALA A 5 -5.05 24.73 8.14
CA ALA A 5 -4.11 24.47 7.05
C ALA A 5 -4.76 23.52 6.01
N PRO A 6 -4.42 23.65 4.71
CA PRO A 6 -4.95 22.75 3.69
C PRO A 6 -4.58 21.30 4.05
N GLN A 7 -5.59 20.45 4.16
CA GLN A 7 -5.40 19.05 4.52
C GLN A 7 -5.00 18.27 3.26
N LYS A 8 -3.84 17.62 3.31
CA LYS A 8 -3.36 16.76 2.22
C LYS A 8 -4.36 15.62 2.00
N PRO A 9 -4.66 15.24 0.74
CA PRO A 9 -5.57 14.13 0.47
C PRO A 9 -5.03 12.84 1.09
N ALA A 10 -5.91 12.06 1.72
CA ALA A 10 -5.52 10.82 2.39
C ALA A 10 -5.10 9.76 1.36
N ILE A 11 -3.85 9.32 1.45
CA ILE A 11 -3.31 8.20 0.66
C ILE A 11 -3.14 7.00 1.59
N LEU A 12 -3.75 5.87 1.25
CA LEU A 12 -3.61 4.62 2.01
C LEU A 12 -2.81 3.61 1.21
N LEU A 13 -1.84 2.97 1.87
CA LEU A 13 -1.07 1.85 1.34
C LEU A 13 -1.57 0.55 1.96
N GLY A 14 -2.19 -0.30 1.15
CA GLY A 14 -2.60 -1.65 1.50
C GLY A 14 -1.47 -2.66 1.26
N ILE A 15 -1.24 -3.57 2.19
CA ILE A 15 -0.30 -4.70 2.05
C ILE A 15 -1.02 -5.99 2.44
N GLU A 16 -0.83 -7.01 1.61
CA GLU A 16 -1.33 -8.37 1.83
C GLU A 16 -0.17 -9.36 1.68
N THR A 17 0.10 -10.13 2.75
CA THR A 17 1.14 -11.18 2.80
C THR A 17 0.72 -12.38 3.65
N SER A 18 -0.57 -12.49 3.99
CA SER A 18 -1.09 -13.53 4.88
C SER A 18 -1.24 -14.89 4.18
N GLY A 19 -1.34 -14.92 2.85
CA GLY A 19 -1.48 -16.14 2.05
C GLY A 19 -0.31 -16.41 1.10
N ASP A 20 -0.60 -17.08 -0.01
CA ASP A 20 0.35 -17.30 -1.11
C ASP A 20 0.53 -16.05 -2.00
N THR A 21 -0.23 -14.99 -1.72
CA THR A 21 -0.23 -13.73 -2.48
C THR A 21 0.57 -12.66 -1.75
N CYS A 22 1.56 -12.11 -2.44
CA CYS A 22 2.19 -10.85 -2.09
C CYS A 22 1.51 -9.76 -2.89
N ALA A 23 0.83 -8.82 -2.23
CA ALA A 23 0.18 -7.71 -2.90
C ALA A 23 0.32 -6.38 -2.17
N VAL A 24 0.31 -5.32 -2.98
CA VAL A 24 0.33 -3.93 -2.55
C VAL A 24 -0.77 -3.19 -3.30
N GLY A 25 -1.53 -2.35 -2.60
CA GLY A 25 -2.55 -1.49 -3.19
C GLY A 25 -2.42 -0.05 -2.72
N LEU A 26 -2.73 0.91 -3.58
CA LEU A 26 -2.84 2.32 -3.24
C LEU A 26 -4.28 2.79 -3.40
N SER A 27 -4.75 3.59 -2.45
CA SER A 27 -6.02 4.30 -2.58
C SER A 27 -5.88 5.76 -2.19
N ARG A 28 -6.70 6.61 -2.81
CA ARG A 28 -6.82 8.04 -2.50
C ARG A 28 -8.25 8.30 -2.07
N GLU A 29 -8.42 8.80 -0.85
CA GLU A 29 -9.75 9.12 -0.29
C GLU A 29 -10.73 7.95 -0.40
N GLY A 30 -10.24 6.74 -0.11
CA GLY A 30 -11.02 5.50 -0.16
C GLY A 30 -11.29 4.97 -1.58
N ARG A 31 -10.78 5.60 -2.64
CA ARG A 31 -10.89 5.12 -4.02
C ARG A 31 -9.60 4.43 -4.46
N PRO A 32 -9.65 3.21 -5.01
CA PRO A 32 -8.46 2.52 -5.48
C PRO A 32 -7.79 3.30 -6.62
N LEU A 33 -6.47 3.44 -6.54
CA LEU A 33 -5.62 4.04 -7.58
C LEU A 33 -5.00 2.94 -8.45
N LEU A 34 -4.36 1.97 -7.80
CA LEU A 34 -3.71 0.83 -8.44
C LEU A 34 -3.43 -0.27 -7.42
N ASP A 35 -3.16 -1.47 -7.92
CA ASP A 35 -2.66 -2.60 -7.16
C ASP A 35 -1.60 -3.36 -7.97
N ILE A 36 -0.72 -4.05 -7.24
CA ILE A 36 0.29 -4.95 -7.76
C ILE A 36 0.21 -6.22 -6.92
N ALA A 37 -0.02 -7.36 -7.57
CA ALA A 37 -0.18 -8.64 -6.88
C ALA A 37 0.54 -9.77 -7.63
N ALA A 38 1.15 -10.67 -6.85
CA ALA A 38 1.71 -11.91 -7.36
C ALA A 38 1.34 -13.06 -6.42
N ASN A 39 0.67 -14.08 -6.96
CA ASN A 39 0.31 -15.30 -6.24
C ASN A 39 1.41 -16.35 -6.44
N ILE A 40 2.53 -16.14 -5.74
CA ILE A 40 3.72 -17.00 -5.81
C ILE A 40 4.19 -17.23 -4.38
N ARG A 41 4.39 -18.50 -4.02
CA ARG A 41 4.86 -18.86 -2.68
C ARG A 41 6.28 -18.35 -2.41
N ASN A 42 6.54 -18.02 -1.15
CA ASN A 42 7.88 -17.71 -0.62
C ASN A 42 8.58 -16.50 -1.28
N ILE A 43 7.82 -15.56 -1.86
CA ILE A 43 8.40 -14.32 -2.43
C ILE A 43 8.24 -13.09 -1.54
N HIS A 44 7.40 -13.14 -0.50
CA HIS A 44 6.97 -11.96 0.26
C HIS A 44 8.13 -11.09 0.76
N SER A 45 9.14 -11.68 1.39
CA SER A 45 10.30 -10.96 1.92
C SER A 45 11.18 -10.33 0.85
N ARG A 46 11.14 -10.88 -0.38
CA ARG A 46 11.93 -10.41 -1.52
C ARG A 46 11.17 -9.33 -2.31
N GLU A 47 9.87 -9.52 -2.53
CA GLU A 47 9.10 -8.76 -3.51
C GLU A 47 8.22 -7.67 -2.89
N LEU A 48 7.93 -7.71 -1.58
CA LEU A 48 7.09 -6.69 -0.94
C LEU A 48 7.66 -5.27 -1.10
N ALA A 49 8.94 -5.07 -0.75
CA ALA A 49 9.57 -3.75 -0.87
C ALA A 49 9.67 -3.27 -2.34
N PRO A 50 10.07 -4.12 -3.30
CA PRO A 50 9.95 -3.79 -4.73
C PRO A 50 8.53 -3.42 -5.17
N PHE A 51 7.49 -4.12 -4.70
CA PHE A 51 6.11 -3.82 -5.06
C PHE A 51 5.66 -2.47 -4.50
N VAL A 52 6.04 -2.14 -3.26
CA VAL A 52 5.78 -0.81 -2.67
C VAL A 52 6.48 0.28 -3.49
N ALA A 53 7.76 0.10 -3.83
CA ALA A 53 8.52 1.07 -4.61
C ALA A 53 7.88 1.29 -5.99
N LEU A 54 7.53 0.21 -6.69
CA LEU A 54 6.90 0.26 -8.00
C LEU A 54 5.50 0.88 -7.96
N ALA A 55 4.72 0.61 -6.91
CA ALA A 55 3.39 1.21 -6.71
C ALA A 55 3.50 2.73 -6.53
N LEU A 56 4.43 3.19 -5.70
CA LEU A 56 4.68 4.61 -5.47
C LEU A 56 5.18 5.31 -6.75
N GLU A 57 6.13 4.69 -7.47
CA GLU A 57 6.62 5.20 -8.74
C GLU A 57 5.47 5.36 -9.76
N LYS A 58 4.66 4.31 -9.96
CA LYS A 58 3.52 4.33 -10.90
C LYS A 58 2.46 5.36 -10.52
N ALA A 59 2.29 5.64 -9.23
CA ALA A 59 1.37 6.66 -8.74
C ALA A 59 1.99 8.07 -8.70
N SER A 60 3.29 8.21 -9.02
CA SER A 60 4.06 9.45 -8.83
C SER A 60 3.95 10.00 -7.41
N LEU A 61 4.08 9.11 -6.42
CA LEU A 61 4.02 9.40 -4.99
C LEU A 61 5.35 9.09 -4.34
N GLU A 62 5.62 9.78 -3.23
CA GLU A 62 6.73 9.50 -2.32
C GLU A 62 6.22 8.82 -1.04
N ALA A 63 7.12 8.20 -0.27
CA ALA A 63 6.76 7.58 0.99
C ALA A 63 6.10 8.57 1.99
N GLY A 64 6.50 9.85 1.95
CA GLY A 64 5.91 10.93 2.75
C GLY A 64 4.49 11.35 2.31
N ASP A 65 3.98 10.80 1.22
CA ASP A 65 2.58 10.97 0.81
C ASP A 65 1.63 9.99 1.50
N ILE A 66 2.13 8.85 1.97
CA ILE A 66 1.32 7.83 2.62
C ILE A 66 0.82 8.36 3.97
N SER A 67 -0.50 8.36 4.13
CA SER A 67 -1.18 8.80 5.34
C SER A 67 -1.38 7.68 6.34
N ALA A 68 -1.60 6.45 5.86
CA ALA A 68 -1.71 5.27 6.72
C ALA A 68 -1.37 3.97 5.96
N LEU A 69 -1.00 2.95 6.73
CA LEU A 69 -0.83 1.57 6.29
C LEU A 69 -2.07 0.76 6.65
N VAL A 70 -2.55 -0.03 5.70
CA VAL A 70 -3.65 -0.98 5.88
C VAL A 70 -3.07 -2.38 5.67
N LEU A 71 -3.08 -3.19 6.72
CA LEU A 71 -2.50 -4.53 6.71
C LEU A 71 -3.61 -5.53 6.99
N SER A 72 -3.61 -6.66 6.30
CA SER A 72 -4.43 -7.80 6.69
C SER A 72 -3.86 -8.45 7.95
N ALA A 73 -4.72 -8.66 8.94
CA ALA A 73 -4.33 -9.23 10.24
C ALA A 73 -4.25 -10.77 10.25
N GLY A 74 -4.46 -11.41 9.10
CA GLY A 74 -4.68 -12.86 9.00
C GLY A 74 -6.13 -13.29 9.28
N PRO A 75 -6.38 -14.60 9.48
CA PRO A 75 -5.41 -15.69 9.63
C PRO A 75 -4.58 -15.93 8.36
N GLY A 76 -3.39 -16.49 8.51
CA GLY A 76 -2.43 -16.67 7.41
C GLY A 76 -1.24 -17.56 7.75
N SER A 77 -0.27 -17.66 6.83
CA SER A 77 1.03 -18.30 7.12
C SER A 77 1.72 -17.57 8.28
N PHE A 78 2.33 -18.33 9.18
CA PHE A 78 3.31 -17.81 10.13
C PHE A 78 4.56 -17.30 9.41
#